data_AF-A0A7Y8J859-F1
#
_entry.id   AF-A0A7Y8J859-F1
#
_cell.length_a   1.000
_cell.length_b   1.000
_cell.length_c   1.000
_cell.angle_alpha   90.00
_cell.angle_beta   90.00
_cell.angle_gamma   90.00
#
_symmetry.space_group_name_H-M   'P 1'
#
loop_
_entity.id
_entity.type
_entity.pdbx_description
1 polymer ?
#
loop_
_entity_poly.entity_id
_entity_poly.type
_entity_poly.pdbx_seq_one_letter_code
_entity_poly.pdbx_strand_id
1 'polypeptide(L)' 'MNPELQNKLANLPSKPGVYQFFNDKNKVIYVGKANNLRSRVKSYFHSKNPNAKTEALVSKIADLE' A
#
# COMPACT_ATOMS: atom_id res chain seq x y z
N MET A 1 8.40 7.34 8.02
CA MET A 1 7.18 7.05 7.24
C MET A 1 6.40 8.34 7.13
N ASN A 2 5.99 8.75 5.93
CA ASN A 2 5.30 10.03 5.70
C ASN A 2 3.99 10.10 6.52
N PRO A 3 3.73 11.15 7.32
CA PRO A 3 2.48 11.30 8.09
C PRO A 3 1.23 11.24 7.21
N GLU A 4 1.28 11.73 5.97
CA GLU A 4 0.15 11.67 5.04
C GLU A 4 -0.19 10.22 4.65
N LEU A 5 0.82 9.41 4.34
CA LEU A 5 0.65 8.00 4.01
C LEU A 5 0.03 7.23 5.18
N GLN A 6 0.46 7.51 6.43
CA GLN A 6 -0.15 6.90 7.61
C GLN A 6 -1.63 7.25 7.75
N ASN A 7 -1.99 8.52 7.49
CA ASN A 7 -3.36 8.98 7.53
C ASN A 7 -4.22 8.30 6.45
N LYS A 8 -3.71 8.16 5.21
CA LYS A 8 -4.37 7.41 4.15
C LYS A 8 -4.60 5.95 4.53
N LEU A 9 -3.58 5.26 5.06
CA LEU A 9 -3.68 3.88 5.51
C LEU A 9 -4.71 3.66 6.63
N ALA A 10 -4.88 4.65 7.51
CA ALA A 10 -5.89 4.62 8.57
C ALA A 10 -7.32 4.76 8.01
N ASN A 11 -7.50 5.61 7.00
CA ASN A 11 -8.81 5.97 6.44
C ASN A 11 -9.29 5.08 5.29
N LEU A 12 -8.52 4.06 4.89
CA LEU A 12 -8.94 3.14 3.83
C LEU A 12 -10.31 2.49 4.11
N PRO A 13 -11.18 2.36 3.10
CA PRO A 13 -12.48 1.73 3.26
C PRO A 13 -12.36 0.20 3.33
N SER A 14 -13.27 -0.42 4.08
CA SER A 14 -13.46 -1.89 4.12
C SER A 14 -14.40 -2.36 3.00
N LYS A 15 -14.15 -1.92 1.77
CA LYS A 15 -14.98 -2.25 0.59
C LYS A 15 -14.12 -2.78 -0.57
N PRO A 16 -14.72 -3.43 -1.56
CA PRO A 16 -14.02 -3.82 -2.78
C PRO A 16 -13.54 -2.61 -3.58
N GLY A 17 -12.41 -2.76 -4.27
CA GLY A 17 -11.89 -1.71 -5.13
C GLY A 17 -10.51 -2.03 -5.68
N VAL A 18 -9.93 -1.02 -6.32
CA VAL A 18 -8.56 -1.01 -6.86
C VAL A 18 -7.73 -0.02 -6.02
N TYR A 19 -6.46 -0.32 -5.80
CA TYR A 19 -5.49 0.56 -5.13
C TYR A 19 -4.22 0.66 -5.94
N GLN A 20 -3.51 1.78 -5.78
CA GLN A 20 -2.27 2.09 -6.48
C GLN A 20 -1.19 2.52 -5.49
N PHE A 21 0.00 1.96 -5.61
CA PHE A 21 1.17 2.46 -4.89
C PHE A 21 2.03 3.32 -5.81
N PHE A 22 2.53 4.41 -5.25
CA PHE A 22 3.38 5.37 -5.94
C PHE A 22 4.74 5.44 -5.27
N ASN A 23 5.77 5.72 -6.06
CA ASN A 23 7.08 6.07 -5.55
C ASN A 23 7.20 7.57 -5.21
N ASP A 24 8.37 7.97 -4.72
CA ASP A 24 8.76 9.34 -4.38
C ASP A 24 8.69 10.33 -5.56
N LYS A 25 8.61 9.82 -6.79
CA LYS A 25 8.48 10.60 -8.03
C LYS A 25 7.05 10.63 -8.57
N ASN A 26 6.05 10.29 -7.73
CA ASN A 26 4.63 10.19 -8.10
C ASN A 26 4.37 9.25 -9.29
N LYS A 27 5.20 8.23 -9.49
CA LYS A 27 4.97 7.19 -10.51
C LYS A 27 4.30 5.98 -9.87
N VAL A 28 3.27 5.47 -10.54
CA VAL A 28 2.64 4.19 -10.18
C VAL A 28 3.67 3.08 -10.31
N ILE A 29 3.91 2.35 -9.22
CA ILE A 29 4.83 1.20 -9.18
C ILE A 29 4.10 -0.12 -8.98
N TYR A 30 2.83 -0.08 -8.54
CA TYR A 30 2.02 -1.27 -8.35
C TYR A 30 0.53 -0.91 -8.37
N VAL A 31 -0.28 -1.77 -8.98
CA VAL A 31 -1.75 -1.68 -8.97
C VAL A 31 -2.29 -3.02 -8.51
N GLY A 32 -3.23 -3.01 -7.57
CA GLY A 32 -3.88 -4.20 -7.08
C GLY A 32 -5.38 -4.02 -6.92
N LYS A 33 -6.12 -5.13 -6.93
CA LYS A 33 -7.55 -5.17 -6.57
C LYS A 33 -7.76 -5.95 -5.30
N ALA A 34 -8.81 -5.62 -4.56
CA ALA A 34 -9.18 -6.32 -3.33
C ALA A 34 -10.68 -6.31 -3.11
N ASN A 35 -11.21 -7.32 -2.42
CA ASN A 35 -12.58 -7.30 -1.87
C ASN A 35 -12.68 -6.42 -0.61
N ASN A 36 -11.55 -6.17 0.05
CA ASN A 36 -11.43 -5.27 1.20
C ASN A 36 -10.10 -4.52 1.09
N LEU A 37 -10.17 -3.25 0.67
CA LEU A 37 -8.99 -2.40 0.48
C LEU A 37 -8.18 -2.24 1.77
N ARG A 38 -8.83 -1.91 2.89
CA ARG A 38 -8.16 -1.73 4.19
C ARG A 38 -7.32 -2.92 4.60
N SER A 39 -7.89 -4.13 4.59
CA SER A 39 -7.17 -5.35 4.99
C SER A 39 -6.05 -5.69 4.02
N ARG A 40 -6.30 -5.58 2.71
CA ARG A 40 -5.32 -5.93 1.68
C ARG A 40 -4.13 -4.99 1.68
N VAL A 41 -4.34 -3.68 1.77
CA VAL A 41 -3.25 -2.71 1.78
C VAL A 41 -2.45 -2.82 3.08
N LYS A 42 -3.10 -2.95 4.24
CA LYS A 42 -2.41 -3.12 5.53
C LYS A 42 -1.55 -4.39 5.60
N SER A 43 -1.85 -5.43 4.82
CA SER A 43 -1.02 -6.65 4.81
C SER A 43 0.38 -6.40 4.25
N TYR A 44 0.57 -5.42 3.36
CA TYR A 44 1.90 -5.07 2.84
C TYR A 44 2.80 -4.46 3.92
N PHE A 45 2.22 -3.74 4.89
CA PHE A 45 2.98 -3.03 5.93
C PHE A 45 3.11 -3.81 7.25
N HIS A 46 2.68 -5.07 7.30
CA HIS A 46 2.92 -5.94 8.45
C HIS A 46 4.35 -6.49 8.45
N SER A 47 4.94 -6.59 9.64
CA SER A 47 6.36 -6.94 9.86
C SER A 47 6.76 -8.39 9.50
N LYS A 48 5.83 -9.23 9.01
CA LYS A 48 6.07 -10.63 8.64
C LYS A 48 5.70 -10.87 7.18
N ASN A 49 6.38 -10.21 6.25
CA ASN A 49 6.27 -10.53 4.84
C ASN A 49 7.30 -11.61 4.47
N PRO A 50 6.91 -12.85 4.12
CA PRO A 50 7.86 -13.92 3.80
C PRO A 50 8.54 -13.76 2.44
N ASN A 51 8.35 -12.64 1.73
CA ASN A 51 8.75 -12.48 0.33
C ASN A 51 9.58 -11.21 0.11
N ALA A 52 10.84 -11.39 -0.28
CA ALA A 52 11.79 -10.32 -0.60
C ALA A 52 11.27 -9.35 -1.68
N LYS A 53 10.44 -9.82 -2.63
CA LYS A 53 9.84 -8.94 -3.65
C LYS A 53 8.83 -7.98 -3.04
N THR A 54 8.06 -8.45 -2.05
CA THR A 54 7.09 -7.61 -1.33
C THR A 54 7.82 -6.57 -0.49
N GLU A 55 8.89 -6.95 0.20
CA GLU A 55 9.72 -6.00 0.96
C GLU A 55 10.35 -4.94 0.06
N ALA A 56 10.92 -5.36 -1.07
CA ALA A 56 11.50 -4.44 -2.06
C ALA A 56 10.46 -3.53 -2.72
N LEU A 57 9.21 -3.96 -2.83
CA LEU A 57 8.11 -3.10 -3.25
C LEU A 57 7.80 -2.07 -2.15
N VAL A 58 7.58 -2.54 -0.91
CA VAL A 58 7.20 -1.70 0.24
C VAL A 58 8.23 -0.61 0.51
N SER A 59 9.53 -0.91 0.36
CA SER A 59 10.60 0.07 0.54
C SER A 59 10.57 1.21 -0.48
N LYS A 60 9.87 1.04 -1.62
CA LYS A 60 9.71 2.05 -2.67
C LYS A 60 8.39 2.80 -2.60
N ILE A 61 7.46 2.40 -1.72
CA ILE A 61 6.16 3.07 -1.59
C ILE A 61 6.35 4.40 -0.85
N ALA A 62 6.05 5.49 -1.54
CA ALA A 62 5.98 6.82 -0.94
C ALA A 62 4.52 7.28 -0.73
N ASP A 63 3.60 6.84 -1.59
CA ASP A 63 2.18 7.21 -1.51
C ASP A 63 1.22 6.10 -1.98
N LEU A 64 -0.07 6.28 -1.68
CA LEU A 64 -1.18 5.38 -1.96
C LEU A 64 -2.40 6.14 -2.48
N GLU A 65 -3.12 5.54 -3.42
CA GLU A 65 -4.47 5.94 -3.88
C GLU A 65 -5.43 4.73 -3.87
#